data_AF-A0A2G9TBC0-F1
#
_entry.id   AF-A0A2G9TBC0-F1
#
_cell.length_a   1.000
_cell.length_b   1.000
_cell.length_c   1.000
_cell.angle_alpha   90.00
_cell.angle_beta   90.00
_cell.angle_gamma   90.00
#
_symmetry.space_group_name_H-M   'P 1'
#
loop_
_entity.id
_entity.type
_entity.pdbx_description
1 polymer ?
#
loop_
_entity_poly.entity_id
_entity_poly.type
_entity_poly.pdbx_seq_one_letter_code
_entity_poly.pdbx_strand_id
1 'polypeptide(L)' 'SGEEYDVLVIGGGATGAGVALDSQTRGLKTALVELDDFSSGTSSRSTKLIHGGVRYLQAAIMKADFEQYRMVK' A
#
# COMPACT_ATOMS: atom_id res chain seq x y z
N SER A 1 12.46 19.30 -25.94
CA SER A 1 12.07 19.41 -24.53
C SER A 1 11.45 18.09 -24.12
N GLY A 2 11.79 17.58 -22.94
CA GLY A 2 11.07 16.44 -22.37
C GLY A 2 9.64 16.87 -22.04
N GLU A 3 8.71 15.97 -22.23
CA GLU A 3 7.33 16.16 -21.83
C GLU A 3 7.20 16.04 -20.29
N GLU A 4 6.57 17.02 -19.63
CA GLU A 4 6.39 16.99 -18.16
C GLU A 4 5.36 15.93 -17.72
N TYR A 5 5.54 15.41 -16.51
CA TYR A 5 4.58 14.54 -15.82
C TYR A 5 3.93 15.32 -14.68
N ASP A 6 2.64 15.11 -14.45
CA ASP A 6 1.90 15.73 -13.35
C ASP A 6 2.24 15.07 -12.00
N VAL A 7 2.49 13.75 -12.02
CA VAL A 7 2.80 12.95 -10.83
C VAL A 7 3.95 11.98 -11.11
N LEU A 8 4.95 11.99 -10.24
CA LEU A 8 6.00 10.97 -10.17
C LEU A 8 5.86 10.17 -8.88
N VAL A 9 5.59 8.87 -9.01
CA VAL A 9 5.54 7.92 -7.89
C VAL A 9 6.88 7.21 -7.77
N ILE A 10 7.46 7.22 -6.57
CA ILE A 10 8.73 6.53 -6.26
C ILE A 10 8.43 5.29 -5.43
N GLY A 11 8.79 4.12 -5.96
CA GLY A 11 8.53 2.80 -5.38
C GLY A 11 7.35 2.08 -6.04
N GLY A 12 7.62 0.93 -6.65
CA GLY A 12 6.69 0.02 -7.32
C GLY A 12 6.18 -1.12 -6.44
N GLY A 13 6.08 -0.91 -5.13
CA GLY A 13 5.34 -1.79 -4.22
C GLY A 13 3.82 -1.61 -4.33
N ALA A 14 3.05 -2.39 -3.56
CA ALA A 14 1.58 -2.37 -3.60
C ALA A 14 0.99 -0.95 -3.39
N THR A 15 1.55 -0.17 -2.47
CA THR A 15 1.12 1.21 -2.22
C THR A 15 1.39 2.11 -3.42
N GLY A 16 2.62 2.12 -3.95
CA GLY A 16 2.97 2.98 -5.07
C GLY A 16 2.22 2.62 -6.35
N ALA A 17 2.04 1.32 -6.63
CA ALA A 17 1.21 0.87 -7.74
C ALA A 17 -0.25 1.36 -7.60
N GLY A 18 -0.82 1.31 -6.39
CA GLY A 18 -2.15 1.83 -6.11
C GLY A 18 -2.26 3.35 -6.31
N VAL A 19 -1.26 4.11 -5.86
CA VAL A 19 -1.20 5.56 -6.08
C VAL A 19 -1.07 5.90 -7.56
N ALA A 20 -0.21 5.19 -8.31
CA ALA A 20 -0.07 5.41 -9.74
C ALA A 20 -1.35 5.09 -10.52
N LEU A 21 -2.07 4.04 -10.12
CA LEU A 21 -3.37 3.71 -10.68
C LEU A 21 -4.41 4.82 -10.39
N ASP A 22 -4.54 5.25 -9.14
CA ASP A 22 -5.48 6.32 -8.76
C ASP A 22 -5.16 7.65 -9.48
N SER A 23 -3.88 7.99 -9.60
CA SER A 23 -3.44 9.18 -10.33
C SER A 23 -3.80 9.11 -11.83
N GLN A 24 -3.52 7.96 -12.47
CA GLN A 24 -3.83 7.76 -13.88
C GLN A 24 -5.35 7.73 -14.15
N THR A 25 -6.15 7.10 -13.29
CA THR A 25 -7.62 7.06 -13.47
C THR A 25 -8.29 8.43 -13.30
N ARG A 26 -7.61 9.38 -12.65
CA ARG A 26 -8.01 10.79 -12.56
C ARG A 26 -7.54 11.63 -13.77
N GLY A 27 -6.86 11.03 -14.74
CA GLY A 27 -6.40 11.68 -15.97
C GLY A 27 -5.08 12.43 -15.83
N LEU A 28 -4.33 12.20 -14.74
CA LEU A 28 -3.02 12.83 -14.53
C LEU A 28 -1.93 12.04 -15.26
N LYS A 29 -1.04 12.76 -15.93
CA LYS A 29 0.12 12.17 -16.59
C LYS A 29 1.11 11.66 -15.55
N THR A 30 1.08 10.36 -15.33
CA THR A 30 1.73 9.71 -14.20
C THR A 30 2.93 8.88 -14.65
N ALA A 31 4.06 9.05 -13.96
CA ALA A 31 5.22 8.15 -14.02
C ALA A 31 5.36 7.39 -12.70
N LEU A 32 5.79 6.13 -12.76
CA LEU A 32 6.20 5.36 -11.59
C LEU A 32 7.60 4.80 -11.84
N VAL A 33 8.49 4.95 -10.87
CA VAL A 33 9.84 4.39 -10.91
C VAL A 33 10.07 3.44 -9.75
N GLU A 34 10.70 2.31 -10.03
CA GLU A 34 11.16 1.32 -9.06
C GLU A 34 12.65 1.09 -9.30
N LEU A 35 13.41 0.94 -8.22
CA LEU A 35 14.85 0.70 -8.28
C LEU A 35 15.15 -0.71 -8.82
N ASP A 36 14.38 -1.69 -8.35
CA ASP A 36 14.52 -3.11 -8.72
C ASP A 36 13.34 -3.55 -9.62
N ASP A 37 12.75 -4.73 -9.37
CA ASP A 37 11.53 -5.21 -10.02
C ASP A 37 10.28 -4.80 -9.22
N PHE A 38 9.12 -4.75 -9.88
CA PHE A 38 7.84 -4.46 -9.25
C PHE A 38 7.57 -5.42 -8.08
N SER A 39 7.07 -4.86 -6.97
CA SER A 39 6.77 -5.60 -5.73
C SER A 39 7.95 -6.29 -5.03
N SER A 40 9.19 -6.12 -5.49
CA SER A 40 10.41 -6.78 -4.95
C SER A 40 10.65 -6.58 -3.45
N GLY A 41 10.21 -5.44 -2.89
CA GLY A 41 10.25 -5.14 -1.45
C GLY A 41 9.24 -5.91 -0.59
N THR A 42 8.70 -5.27 0.44
CA THR A 42 7.77 -5.89 1.41
C THR A 42 6.53 -6.50 0.75
N SER A 43 6.08 -5.95 -0.38
CA SER A 43 4.88 -6.41 -1.08
C SER A 43 4.96 -7.86 -1.57
N SER A 44 6.15 -8.38 -1.92
CA SER A 44 6.35 -9.80 -2.28
C SER A 44 6.48 -10.73 -1.06
N ARG A 45 6.79 -10.17 0.12
CA ARG A 45 7.15 -10.87 1.36
C ARG A 45 5.99 -10.99 2.36
N SER A 46 4.75 -10.86 1.87
CA SER A 46 3.56 -11.10 2.69
C SER A 46 3.24 -12.60 2.82
N THR A 47 2.31 -12.91 3.72
CA THR A 47 1.66 -14.23 3.82
C THR A 47 0.71 -14.52 2.66
N LYS A 48 0.53 -13.57 1.72
CA LYS A 48 -0.35 -13.67 0.55
C LYS A 48 -1.82 -13.92 0.93
N LEU A 49 -2.24 -13.37 2.07
CA LEU A 49 -3.62 -13.40 2.56
C LEU A 49 -4.17 -11.99 2.65
N ILE A 50 -5.34 -11.78 2.06
CA ILE A 50 -6.15 -10.59 2.31
C ILE A 50 -6.98 -10.89 3.56
N HIS A 51 -6.73 -10.18 4.66
CA HIS A 51 -7.44 -10.40 5.91
C HIS A 51 -7.66 -9.11 6.71
N GLY A 52 -8.75 -9.04 7.46
CA GLY A 52 -9.04 -7.95 8.40
C GLY A 52 -8.28 -8.03 9.73
N GLY A 53 -7.41 -9.05 9.91
CA GLY A 53 -6.59 -9.16 11.11
C GLY A 53 -7.40 -9.57 12.35
N VAL A 54 -8.25 -10.59 12.24
CA VAL A 54 -9.11 -11.12 13.34
C VAL A 54 -8.36 -11.35 14.65
N ARG A 55 -7.05 -11.64 14.60
CA ARG A 55 -6.20 -11.79 15.79
C ARG A 55 -6.09 -10.49 16.61
N TYR A 56 -6.08 -9.33 15.95
CA TYR A 56 -6.06 -8.02 16.59
C TYR A 56 -7.36 -7.77 17.37
N LEU A 57 -8.51 -8.12 16.79
CA LEU A 57 -9.80 -8.05 17.48
C LEU A 57 -9.85 -9.00 18.69
N GLN A 58 -9.34 -10.22 18.56
CA GLN A 58 -9.24 -11.15 19.68
C GLN A 58 -8.39 -10.58 20.82
N ALA A 59 -7.23 -9.99 20.51
CA ALA A 59 -6.35 -9.38 21.51
C ALA A 59 -7.02 -8.18 22.19
N ALA A 60 -7.69 -7.32 21.41
CA ALA A 60 -8.43 -6.17 21.93
C ALA A 60 -9.47 -6.58 22.99
N ILE A 61 -10.26 -7.62 22.71
CA ILE A 61 -11.34 -8.08 23.61
C ILE A 61 -10.78 -8.87 24.80
N MET A 62 -9.95 -9.88 24.53
CA MET A 62 -9.50 -10.82 25.58
C MET A 62 -8.47 -10.22 26.52
N LYS A 63 -7.70 -9.21 26.07
CA LYS A 63 -6.63 -8.58 26.86
C LYS A 63 -6.93 -7.13 27.24
N ALA A 64 -8.10 -6.60 26.89
CA ALA A 64 -8.43 -5.17 27.01
C ALA A 64 -7.35 -4.27 26.38
N ASP A 65 -6.78 -4.70 25.25
CA ASP A 65 -5.71 -3.99 24.54
C ASP A 65 -6.30 -2.90 23.64
N PHE A 66 -6.23 -1.66 24.11
CA PHE A 66 -6.77 -0.50 23.41
C PHE A 66 -6.05 -0.17 22.10
N GLU A 67 -4.75 -0.46 21.99
CA GLU A 67 -4.02 -0.22 20.73
C GLU A 67 -4.51 -1.17 19.65
N GLN A 68 -4.70 -2.44 20.00
CA GLN A 68 -5.27 -3.43 19.08
C GLN A 68 -6.72 -3.11 18.70
N TYR A 69 -7.52 -2.57 19.63
CA TYR A 69 -8.87 -2.10 19.32
C TYR A 69 -8.85 -0.98 18.27
N ARG A 70 -7.91 -0.04 18.36
CA ARG A 70 -7.76 1.03 17.35
C ARG A 70 -7.39 0.52 15.97
N MET A 71 -6.72 -0.63 15.87
CA MET A 71 -6.35 -1.22 14.57
C MET A 71 -7.54 -1.87 13.83
N VAL A 72 -8.64 -2.17 14.52
CA VAL A 72 -9.80 -2.88 13.96
C VAL A 72 -11.11 -2.07 13.99
N LYS A 73 -11.10 -0.86 14.54
CA LYS A 73 -12.24 0.07 14.53
C LYS A 73 -12.22 0.93 13.28
#